data_AF-A0A933MH02-F1
#
_entry.id   AF-A0A933MH02-F1
#
_cell.length_a   1.000
_cell.length_b   1.000
_cell.length_c   1.000
_cell.angle_alpha   90.00
_cell.angle_beta   90.00
_cell.angle_gamma   90.00
#
_symmetry.space_group_name_H-M   'P 1'
#
loop_
_entity.id
_entity.type
_entity.pdbx_description
1 polymer ?
#
loop_
_entity_poly.entity_id
_entity_poly.type
_entity_poly.pdbx_seq_one_letter_code
_entity_poly.pdbx_strand_id
1 'polypeptide(L)'
;MKFLNEKEAKEWLTKRGITADKNFNNDSLKKEFKNNITYLIPKDTGKKTALARIIADIINENEDGCYLITDFGIYPSCDNRDIFNAYRATIGESRQLIDIPCHIFTAGELKELECLIALTLFFYYDSILVESPQSSISLFKFSHDEYVSVYTRDDKKFYKFKELLEKFGLVTV
;
A
#
# COMPACT_ATOMS: atom_id res chain seq x y z
N MET A 1 2.48 -12.55 9.07
CA MET A 1 3.28 -11.46 8.50
C MET A 1 4.53 -11.25 9.33
N LYS A 2 5.58 -10.62 8.79
CA LYS A 2 6.75 -10.14 9.54
C LYS A 2 6.67 -8.61 9.67
N PHE A 3 6.98 -8.08 10.83
CA PHE A 3 6.83 -6.64 11.10
C PHE A 3 8.19 -5.98 11.30
N LEU A 4 8.37 -4.81 10.68
CA LEU A 4 9.64 -4.08 10.66
C LEU A 4 9.47 -2.65 11.19
N ASN A 5 10.47 -2.16 11.92
CA ASN A 5 10.58 -0.73 12.21
C ASN A 5 11.01 0.05 10.96
N GLU A 6 11.03 1.39 11.03
CA GLU A 6 11.40 2.23 9.87
C GLU A 6 12.79 1.92 9.30
N LYS A 7 13.78 1.66 10.15
CA LYS A 7 15.16 1.40 9.72
C LYS A 7 15.21 0.08 8.95
N GLU A 8 14.62 -0.97 9.52
CA GLU A 8 14.54 -2.29 8.90
C GLU A 8 13.74 -2.25 7.59
N ALA A 9 12.65 -1.49 7.53
CA ALA A 9 11.86 -1.30 6.31
C ALA A 9 12.70 -0.63 5.20
N LYS A 10 13.45 0.43 5.52
CA LYS A 10 14.36 1.10 4.57
C LYS A 10 15.44 0.15 4.05
N GLU A 11 16.04 -0.64 4.94
CA GLU A 11 17.02 -1.67 4.54
C GLU A 11 16.39 -2.73 3.63
N TRP A 12 15.17 -3.18 3.94
CA TRP A 12 14.43 -4.17 3.16
C TRP A 12 14.13 -3.66 1.74
N LEU A 13 13.69 -2.40 1.63
CA LEU A 13 13.38 -1.71 0.36
C LEU A 13 14.64 -1.44 -0.47
N THR A 14 15.71 -0.97 0.18
CA THR A 14 16.99 -0.66 -0.48
C THR A 14 17.62 -1.91 -1.09
N LYS A 15 17.59 -3.06 -0.38
CA LYS A 15 18.05 -4.35 -0.90
C LYS A 15 17.30 -4.81 -2.16
N ARG A 16 16.12 -4.24 -2.40
CA ARG A 16 15.25 -4.51 -3.55
C ARG A 16 15.32 -3.44 -4.62
N GLY A 17 16.21 -2.45 -4.51
CA GLY A 17 16.41 -1.42 -5.52
C GLY A 17 15.37 -0.30 -5.50
N ILE A 18 14.70 -0.11 -4.36
CA ILE A 18 13.85 1.06 -4.09
C ILE A 18 14.62 1.97 -3.16
N THR A 19 14.91 3.18 -3.63
CA THR A 19 15.59 4.17 -2.79
C THR A 19 14.53 4.86 -1.94
N ALA A 20 14.23 4.28 -0.79
CA ALA A 20 13.28 4.85 0.16
C ALA A 20 13.85 6.15 0.76
N ASP A 21 13.55 7.30 0.14
CA ASP A 21 13.59 8.55 0.88
C ASP A 21 12.51 8.55 1.97
N LYS A 22 12.63 9.41 2.98
CA LYS A 22 11.70 9.41 4.12
C LYS A 22 10.23 9.59 3.74
N ASN A 23 9.92 10.11 2.54
CA ASN A 23 8.61 10.66 2.24
C ASN A 23 7.94 9.99 1.04
N PHE A 24 8.64 9.16 0.28
CA PHE A 24 8.16 8.58 -0.98
C PHE A 24 7.40 9.64 -1.80
N ASN A 25 8.03 10.82 -1.90
CA ASN A 25 7.34 11.97 -2.45
C ASN A 25 7.03 11.72 -3.94
N ASN A 26 5.93 12.31 -4.42
CA ASN A 26 5.41 11.98 -5.75
C ASN A 26 6.41 12.32 -6.88
N ASP A 27 7.22 13.36 -6.70
CA ASP A 27 8.20 13.78 -7.72
C ASP A 27 9.41 12.84 -7.80
N SER A 28 9.90 12.34 -6.66
CA SER A 28 10.92 11.29 -6.59
C SER A 28 10.41 10.02 -7.28
N LEU A 29 9.19 9.59 -6.93
CA LEU A 29 8.59 8.38 -7.51
C LEU A 29 8.38 8.49 -9.02
N LYS A 30 7.90 9.64 -9.52
CA LYS A 30 7.74 9.89 -10.96
C LYS A 30 9.07 9.86 -11.73
N LYS A 31 10.19 10.20 -11.09
CA LYS A 31 11.52 10.10 -11.70
C LYS A 31 12.06 8.66 -11.68
N GLU A 32 11.76 7.91 -10.63
CA GLU A 32 12.25 6.53 -10.45
C GLU A 32 11.44 5.49 -11.26
N PHE A 33 10.16 5.75 -11.48
CA PHE A 33 9.25 4.83 -12.17
C PHE A 33 8.81 5.40 -13.51
N LYS A 34 9.07 4.65 -14.58
CA LYS A 34 8.73 5.02 -15.97
C LYS A 34 7.23 5.27 -16.13
N ASN A 35 6.40 4.41 -15.55
CA ASN A 35 4.94 4.49 -15.69
C ASN A 35 4.30 4.85 -14.36
N ASN A 36 3.35 5.79 -14.40
CA ASN A 36 2.54 6.15 -13.25
C ASN A 36 1.14 6.58 -13.67
N ILE A 37 0.16 6.37 -12.80
CA ILE A 37 -1.22 6.82 -12.95
C ILE A 37 -1.83 7.05 -11.56
N THR A 38 -2.69 8.04 -11.43
CA THR A 38 -3.35 8.37 -10.16
C THR A 38 -4.86 8.36 -10.34
N TYR A 39 -5.56 7.81 -9.36
CA TYR A 39 -7.02 7.72 -9.34
C TYR A 39 -7.60 8.29 -8.05
N LEU A 40 -8.86 8.70 -8.13
CA LEU A 40 -9.69 8.97 -6.95
C LEU A 40 -10.08 7.66 -6.27
N ILE A 41 -9.91 7.62 -4.95
CA ILE A 41 -10.45 6.56 -4.10
C ILE A 41 -11.97 6.74 -4.01
N PRO A 42 -12.77 5.67 -4.14
CA PRO A 42 -14.22 5.75 -3.99
C PRO A 42 -14.63 6.23 -2.59
N LYS A 43 -15.65 7.09 -2.51
CA LYS A 43 -16.21 7.55 -1.22
C LYS A 43 -16.98 6.47 -0.46
N ASP A 44 -17.59 5.55 -1.20
CA ASP A 44 -18.41 4.48 -0.64
C ASP A 44 -17.54 3.39 0.04
N THR A 45 -17.89 3.03 1.28
CA THR A 45 -17.15 2.04 2.08
C THR A 45 -17.18 0.64 1.45
N GLY A 46 -18.28 0.25 0.81
CA GLY A 46 -18.38 -1.02 0.09
C GLY A 46 -17.38 -1.06 -1.09
N LYS A 47 -17.29 0.03 -1.85
CA LYS A 47 -16.31 0.19 -2.94
C LYS A 47 -14.87 0.26 -2.41
N LYS A 48 -14.60 0.89 -1.28
CA LYS A 48 -13.27 0.85 -0.63
C LYS A 48 -12.87 -0.59 -0.26
N THR A 49 -13.80 -1.36 0.28
CA THR A 49 -13.59 -2.78 0.61
C THR A 49 -13.27 -3.59 -0.66
N ALA A 50 -14.06 -3.41 -1.73
CA ALA A 50 -13.82 -4.09 -3.00
C ALA A 50 -12.49 -3.65 -3.64
N LEU A 51 -12.12 -2.37 -3.55
CA LEU A 51 -10.83 -1.87 -4.03
C LEU A 51 -9.67 -2.51 -3.28
N ALA A 52 -9.76 -2.62 -1.95
CA ALA A 52 -8.74 -3.29 -1.13
C ALA A 52 -8.51 -4.73 -1.58
N ARG A 53 -9.59 -5.48 -1.85
CA ARG A 53 -9.52 -6.84 -2.40
C ARG A 53 -8.85 -6.88 -3.76
N ILE A 54 -9.30 -6.03 -4.69
CA ILE A 54 -8.71 -5.96 -6.03
C ILE A 54 -7.22 -5.68 -5.93
N ILE A 55 -6.79 -4.74 -5.09
CA ILE A 55 -5.37 -4.42 -4.95
C ILE A 55 -4.59 -5.59 -4.32
N ALA A 56 -5.15 -6.29 -3.34
CA ALA A 56 -4.51 -7.48 -2.78
C ALA A 56 -4.38 -8.60 -3.83
N ASP A 57 -5.42 -8.83 -4.64
CA ASP A 57 -5.46 -9.90 -5.65
C ASP A 57 -4.53 -9.64 -6.86
N ILE A 58 -4.28 -8.37 -7.22
CA ILE A 58 -3.44 -8.05 -8.39
C ILE A 58 -1.94 -8.14 -8.10
N ILE A 59 -1.56 -8.19 -6.83
CA ILE A 59 -0.17 -8.36 -6.40
C ILE A 59 0.20 -9.83 -6.59
N ASN A 60 1.37 -10.07 -7.18
CA ASN A 60 1.81 -11.40 -7.58
C ASN A 60 1.87 -12.39 -6.40
N GLU A 61 1.10 -13.47 -6.51
CA GLU A 61 0.94 -14.58 -5.56
C GLU A 61 2.20 -15.41 -5.31
N ASN A 62 3.38 -15.01 -5.82
CA ASN A 62 4.58 -15.83 -5.75
C ASN A 62 5.71 -15.21 -4.94
N GLU A 63 5.57 -13.96 -4.47
CA GLU A 63 6.66 -13.22 -3.83
C GLU A 63 6.23 -12.42 -2.59
N ASP A 64 7.21 -12.06 -1.77
CA ASP A 64 7.00 -11.22 -0.60
C ASP A 64 6.81 -9.74 -0.99
N GLY A 65 5.95 -9.03 -0.28
CA GLY A 65 5.78 -7.58 -0.37
C GLY A 65 5.96 -6.87 0.97
N CYS A 66 5.99 -5.54 0.94
CA CYS A 66 5.86 -4.70 2.15
C CYS A 66 4.64 -3.80 2.00
N TYR A 67 3.85 -3.72 3.06
CA TYR A 67 2.85 -2.68 3.27
C TYR A 67 3.28 -1.77 4.42
N LEU A 68 3.63 -0.53 4.09
CA LEU A 68 4.16 0.47 5.00
C LEU A 68 3.11 1.55 5.25
N ILE A 69 2.72 1.76 6.50
CA ILE A 69 1.95 2.95 6.88
C ILE A 69 2.93 4.11 7.06
N THR A 70 2.73 5.21 6.34
CA THR A 70 3.65 6.36 6.35
C THR A 70 3.12 7.54 7.14
N ASP A 71 1.80 7.69 7.24
CA ASP A 71 1.19 8.75 8.04
C ASP A 71 -0.20 8.32 8.53
N PHE A 72 -0.61 8.80 9.70
CA PHE A 72 -1.88 8.49 10.32
C PHE A 72 -2.29 9.57 11.33
N GLY A 73 -3.59 9.69 11.59
CA GLY A 73 -4.11 10.71 12.51
C GLY A 73 -4.20 12.12 11.93
N ILE A 74 -4.09 12.27 10.60
CA ILE A 74 -4.29 13.54 9.88
C ILE A 74 -5.72 14.07 10.06
N TYR A 75 -6.71 13.18 10.02
CA TYR A 75 -8.12 13.51 10.23
C TYR A 75 -8.65 12.83 11.50
N PRO A 76 -8.67 13.52 12.66
CA PRO A 76 -9.14 12.93 13.91
C PRO A 76 -10.58 12.40 13.86
N SER A 77 -11.42 12.95 12.98
CA SER A 77 -12.81 12.49 12.79
C SER A 77 -12.93 11.12 12.13
N CYS A 78 -11.89 10.67 11.42
CA CYS A 78 -11.87 9.40 10.70
C CYS A 78 -10.84 8.42 11.28
N ASP A 79 -9.97 8.87 12.18
CA ASP A 79 -8.93 8.05 12.79
C ASP A 79 -9.52 7.08 13.84
N ASN A 80 -9.21 5.79 13.72
CA ASN A 80 -9.56 4.79 14.72
C ASN A 80 -8.40 3.80 14.95
N ARG A 81 -7.41 4.28 15.71
CA ARG A 81 -6.19 3.51 16.05
C ARG A 81 -6.50 2.27 16.86
N ASP A 82 -7.55 2.27 17.67
CA ASP A 82 -7.90 1.12 18.50
C ASP A 82 -8.33 -0.07 17.63
N ILE A 83 -9.17 0.17 16.62
CA ILE A 83 -9.54 -0.88 15.65
C ILE A 83 -8.31 -1.33 14.86
N PHE A 84 -7.49 -0.38 14.39
CA PHE A 84 -6.28 -0.70 13.61
C PHE A 84 -5.29 -1.56 14.42
N ASN A 85 -5.03 -1.19 15.68
CA ASN A 85 -4.15 -1.91 16.58
C ASN A 85 -4.75 -3.25 17.03
N ALA A 86 -6.06 -3.32 17.27
CA ALA A 86 -6.72 -4.58 17.58
C ALA A 86 -6.57 -5.58 16.43
N TYR A 87 -6.76 -5.13 15.18
CA TYR A 87 -6.52 -5.96 14.01
C TYR A 87 -5.06 -6.41 13.92
N ARG A 88 -4.08 -5.51 14.09
CA ARG A 88 -2.65 -5.87 14.12
C ARG A 88 -2.34 -6.91 15.19
N ALA A 89 -2.97 -6.83 16.35
CA ALA A 89 -2.82 -7.82 17.41
C ALA A 89 -3.32 -9.21 16.96
N THR A 90 -4.40 -9.30 16.18
CA THR A 90 -4.90 -10.59 15.66
C THR A 90 -3.94 -11.29 14.70
N ILE A 91 -3.08 -10.52 14.02
CA ILE A 91 -2.03 -11.03 13.11
C ILE A 91 -0.66 -11.11 13.78
N GLY A 92 -0.59 -10.95 15.11
CA GLY A 92 0.61 -11.20 15.90
C GLY A 92 1.47 -9.97 16.22
N GLU A 93 0.98 -8.75 16.02
CA GLU A 93 1.72 -7.52 16.32
C GLU A 93 1.01 -6.63 17.35
N SER A 94 1.62 -6.45 18.51
CA SER A 94 1.08 -5.67 19.62
C SER A 94 1.80 -4.35 19.89
N ARG A 95 2.93 -4.08 19.21
CA ARG A 95 3.69 -2.84 19.35
C ARG A 95 2.97 -1.70 18.63
N GLN A 96 3.25 -0.47 19.05
CA GLN A 96 2.62 0.72 18.47
C GLN A 96 2.97 0.85 16.99
N LEU A 97 2.03 1.39 16.21
CA LEU A 97 2.21 1.57 14.77
C LEU A 97 3.39 2.49 14.44
N ILE A 98 3.61 3.52 15.28
CA ILE A 98 4.74 4.44 15.12
C ILE A 98 6.10 3.75 15.24
N ASP A 99 6.18 2.68 16.05
CA ASP A 99 7.43 1.94 16.25
C ASP A 99 7.63 0.89 15.14
N ILE A 100 6.55 0.30 14.65
CA ILE A 100 6.54 -0.84 13.72
C ILE A 100 5.55 -0.61 12.56
N PRO A 101 5.89 0.24 11.57
CA PRO A 101 4.96 0.64 10.52
C PRO A 101 4.91 -0.29 9.30
N CYS A 102 5.95 -1.09 9.01
CA CYS A 102 5.96 -1.98 7.83
C CYS A 102 5.52 -3.40 8.18
N HIS A 103 4.69 -3.94 7.30
CA HIS A 103 4.12 -5.28 7.32
C HIS A 103 4.66 -6.01 6.09
N ILE A 104 5.62 -6.91 6.30
CA ILE A 104 6.09 -7.84 5.27
C ILE A 104 5.09 -8.99 5.20
N PHE A 105 4.60 -9.25 4.00
CA PHE A 105 3.62 -10.28 3.74
C PHE A 105 4.13 -11.24 2.66
N THR A 106 3.66 -12.48 2.74
CA THR A 106 3.82 -13.48 1.68
C THR A 106 2.49 -13.67 0.94
N ALA A 107 2.49 -14.44 -0.14
CA ALA A 107 1.26 -14.79 -0.86
C ALA A 107 0.22 -15.53 -0.02
N GLY A 108 0.64 -16.25 1.03
CA GLY A 108 -0.29 -16.89 1.97
C GLY A 108 -1.06 -15.91 2.85
N GLU A 109 -0.70 -14.63 2.84
CA GLU A 109 -1.15 -13.61 3.78
C GLU A 109 -1.90 -12.46 3.08
N LEU A 110 -2.42 -12.70 1.86
CA LEU A 110 -3.12 -11.69 1.06
C LEU A 110 -4.45 -11.24 1.69
N LYS A 111 -5.11 -12.10 2.47
CA LYS A 111 -6.32 -11.72 3.22
C LYS A 111 -5.99 -10.72 4.31
N GLU A 112 -4.88 -10.94 4.99
CA GLU A 112 -4.40 -10.03 6.03
C GLU A 112 -4.02 -8.68 5.42
N LEU A 113 -3.44 -8.70 4.21
CA LEU A 113 -3.14 -7.49 3.44
C LEU A 113 -4.41 -6.76 2.99
N GLU A 114 -5.41 -7.47 2.45
CA GLU A 114 -6.72 -6.90 2.07
C GLU A 114 -7.31 -6.11 3.25
N CYS A 115 -7.32 -6.69 4.45
CA CYS A 115 -7.81 -6.03 5.65
C CYS A 115 -6.98 -4.79 6.02
N LEU A 116 -5.64 -4.86 5.94
CA LEU A 116 -4.78 -3.69 6.19
C LEU A 116 -5.09 -2.55 5.22
N ILE A 117 -5.21 -2.85 3.92
CA ILE A 117 -5.56 -1.85 2.91
C ILE A 117 -6.94 -1.26 3.18
N ALA A 118 -7.94 -2.11 3.48
CA ALA A 118 -9.29 -1.63 3.78
C ALA A 118 -9.31 -0.67 4.98
N LEU A 119 -8.62 -1.02 6.08
CA LEU A 119 -8.53 -0.16 7.26
C LEU A 119 -7.84 1.18 6.95
N THR A 120 -6.75 1.16 6.18
CA THR A 120 -6.10 2.39 5.69
C THR A 120 -7.06 3.26 4.89
N LEU A 121 -7.86 2.69 3.99
CA LEU A 121 -8.85 3.42 3.18
C LEU A 121 -10.01 3.98 4.01
N PHE A 122 -10.40 3.30 5.10
CA PHE A 122 -11.45 3.76 5.99
C PHE A 122 -10.99 4.89 6.89
N PHE A 123 -9.75 4.83 7.37
CA PHE A 123 -9.20 5.79 8.34
C PHE A 123 -8.34 6.89 7.70
N TYR A 124 -8.25 6.92 6.37
CA TYR A 124 -7.53 7.94 5.61
C TYR A 124 -6.05 8.01 6.00
N TYR A 125 -5.40 6.85 6.12
CA TYR A 125 -3.97 6.78 6.39
C TYR A 125 -3.18 6.88 5.10
N ASP A 126 -2.00 7.48 5.17
CA ASP A 126 -1.03 7.37 4.08
C ASP A 126 -0.34 6.03 4.17
N SER A 127 -0.22 5.34 3.05
CA SER A 127 0.48 4.06 3.02
C SER A 127 1.05 3.74 1.65
N ILE A 128 1.96 2.77 1.66
CA ILE A 128 2.71 2.35 0.50
C ILE A 128 2.76 0.84 0.49
N LEU A 129 2.27 0.28 -0.61
CA LEU A 129 2.33 -1.12 -0.91
C LEU A 129 3.37 -1.35 -1.99
N VAL A 130 4.37 -2.15 -1.66
CA VAL A 130 5.44 -2.53 -2.57
C VAL A 130 5.32 -4.00 -2.88
N GLU A 131 5.11 -4.30 -4.16
CA GLU A 131 5.30 -5.63 -4.73
C GLU A 131 6.77 -5.72 -5.21
N SER A 132 7.53 -6.71 -4.72
CA SER A 132 8.96 -6.77 -5.01
C SER A 132 9.49 -8.12 -5.54
N PRO A 133 9.28 -8.40 -6.84
CA PRO A 133 10.23 -9.13 -7.65
C PRO A 133 11.46 -8.28 -7.94
N GLN A 134 12.65 -8.87 -7.85
CA GLN A 134 13.93 -8.17 -8.09
C GLN A 134 14.01 -7.46 -9.47
N SER A 135 13.14 -7.80 -10.43
CA SER A 135 13.14 -7.26 -11.80
C SER A 135 11.89 -6.47 -12.21
N SER A 136 10.79 -6.47 -11.44
CA SER A 136 9.52 -5.82 -11.85
C SER A 136 8.75 -5.18 -10.69
N ILE A 137 9.43 -4.28 -9.99
CA ILE A 137 8.90 -3.56 -8.83
C ILE A 137 7.69 -2.71 -9.24
N SER A 138 6.62 -2.85 -8.46
CA SER A 138 5.43 -2.01 -8.56
C SER A 138 5.05 -1.50 -7.18
N LEU A 139 4.47 -0.29 -7.15
CA LEU A 139 4.11 0.40 -5.93
C LEU A 139 2.70 0.97 -6.04
N PHE A 140 1.90 0.79 -5.01
CA PHE A 140 0.65 1.53 -4.80
C PHE A 140 0.85 2.47 -3.63
N LYS A 141 0.59 3.76 -3.84
CA LYS A 141 0.63 4.80 -2.80
C LYS A 141 -0.80 5.24 -2.53
N PHE A 142 -1.23 5.13 -1.29
CA PHE A 142 -2.51 5.62 -0.82
C PHE A 142 -2.28 6.91 -0.05
N SER A 143 -3.13 7.90 -0.29
CA SER A 143 -3.08 9.19 0.37
C SER A 143 -4.37 9.48 1.14
N HIS A 144 -4.23 10.14 2.28
CA HIS A 144 -5.29 10.73 3.08
C HIS A 144 -6.16 11.70 2.28
N ASP A 145 -5.62 12.31 1.21
CA ASP A 145 -6.35 13.15 0.27
C ASP A 145 -7.23 12.35 -0.73
N GLU A 146 -7.51 11.07 -0.45
CA GLU A 146 -8.37 10.19 -1.23
C GLU A 146 -7.83 9.87 -2.64
N TYR A 147 -6.51 9.74 -2.78
CA TYR A 147 -5.87 9.29 -4.01
C TYR A 147 -5.18 7.95 -3.85
N VAL A 148 -5.21 7.15 -4.92
CA VAL A 148 -4.33 6.01 -5.09
C VAL A 148 -3.48 6.21 -6.34
N SER A 149 -2.16 6.19 -6.17
CA SER A 149 -1.19 6.31 -7.26
C SER A 149 -0.49 4.97 -7.47
N VAL A 150 -0.42 4.54 -8.72
CA VAL A 150 0.28 3.33 -9.14
C VAL A 150 1.56 3.73 -9.83
N TYR A 151 2.67 3.10 -9.45
CA TYR A 151 4.00 3.30 -10.03
C TYR A 151 4.59 1.96 -10.41
N THR A 152 5.16 1.84 -11.62
CA THR A 152 5.83 0.61 -12.03
C THR A 152 6.87 0.86 -13.11
N ARG A 153 7.89 0.00 -13.15
CA ARG A 153 8.90 -0.03 -14.22
C ARG A 153 8.50 -0.98 -15.36
N ASP A 154 7.45 -1.78 -15.17
CA ASP A 154 7.00 -2.81 -16.11
C ASP A 154 5.75 -2.34 -16.87
N ASP A 155 5.88 -2.17 -18.20
CA ASP A 155 4.79 -1.74 -19.07
C ASP A 155 3.60 -2.72 -19.04
N LYS A 156 3.84 -4.03 -18.97
CA LYS A 156 2.77 -5.04 -18.95
C LYS A 156 1.98 -4.95 -17.65
N LYS A 157 2.67 -4.83 -16.51
CA LYS A 157 2.01 -4.62 -15.22
C LYS A 157 1.24 -3.31 -15.21
N PHE A 158 1.81 -2.25 -15.76
CA PHE A 158 1.14 -0.95 -15.85
C PHE A 158 -0.22 -1.05 -16.55
N TYR A 159 -0.27 -1.62 -17.76
CA TYR A 159 -1.52 -1.76 -18.50
C TYR A 159 -2.50 -2.72 -17.81
N LYS A 160 -2.02 -3.81 -17.19
CA LYS A 160 -2.86 -4.71 -16.40
C LYS A 160 -3.52 -3.99 -15.21
N PHE A 161 -2.74 -3.26 -14.41
CA PHE A 161 -3.26 -2.50 -13.27
C PHE A 161 -4.25 -1.42 -13.74
N LYS A 162 -3.90 -0.69 -14.79
CA LYS A 162 -4.78 0.32 -15.39
C LYS A 162 -6.11 -0.28 -15.81
N GLU A 163 -6.11 -1.36 -16.60
CA GLU A 163 -7.32 -2.02 -17.07
C GLU A 163 -8.21 -2.47 -15.91
N LEU A 164 -7.64 -3.11 -14.88
CA LEU A 164 -8.40 -3.63 -13.74
C LEU A 164 -9.03 -2.51 -12.91
N LEU A 165 -8.28 -1.44 -12.65
CA LEU A 165 -8.76 -0.30 -11.87
C LEU A 165 -9.81 0.53 -12.62
N GLU A 166 -9.63 0.74 -13.93
CA GLU A 166 -10.61 1.42 -14.78
C GLU A 166 -11.89 0.58 -14.96
N LYS A 167 -11.75 -0.74 -15.13
CA LYS A 167 -12.90 -1.67 -15.19
C LYS A 167 -13.68 -1.72 -13.87
N PHE A 168 -13.00 -1.57 -12.74
CA PHE A 168 -13.64 -1.41 -11.44
C PHE A 168 -14.40 -0.07 -11.32
N GLY A 169 -14.03 0.92 -12.13
CA GLY A 169 -14.67 2.23 -12.20
C GLY A 169 -13.94 3.33 -11.44
N LEU A 170 -12.62 3.19 -11.23
CA LEU A 170 -11.81 4.30 -10.74
C LEU A 170 -11.67 5.41 -11.79
N VAL A 171 -11.64 6.65 -11.33
CA VAL A 171 -11.53 7.84 -12.17
C VAL A 171 -10.14 8.43 -12.04
N THR A 172 -9.46 8.62 -13.16
CA THR A 172 -8.11 9.21 -13.23
C THR A 172 -8.15 10.70 -12.90
N VAL A 173 -7.08 11.20 -12.28
CA VAL A 173 -6.87 12.63 -11.93
C VAL A 173 -5.85 13.27 -12.86
#